data_AF-A0A948REB0-F1
#
_entry.id   AF-A0A948REB0-F1
#
_cell.length_a   1.000
_cell.length_b   1.000
_cell.length_c   1.000
_cell.angle_alpha   90.00
_cell.angle_beta   90.00
_cell.angle_gamma   90.00
#
_symmetry.space_group_name_H-M   'P 1'
#
loop_
_entity.id
_entity.type
_entity.pdbx_description
1 polymer ?
#
loop_
_entity_poly.entity_id
_entity_poly.type
_entity_poly.pdbx_seq_one_letter_code
_entity_poly.pdbx_strand_id
1 'polypeptide(L)' 'ALDITAKKLGEIRDTHGSDSIGVLTSAKCTNEENYLMNKFTRQVVGTNNIDHCARL' A
#
# COMPACT_ATOMS: atom_id res chain seq x y z
N ALA A 1 15.34 -7.53 5.92
CA ALA A 1 14.78 -7.03 4.64
C ALA A 1 13.57 -6.12 4.90
N LEU A 2 12.54 -6.61 5.59
CA LEU A 2 11.34 -5.83 5.90
C LEU A 2 11.61 -4.56 6.71
N ASP A 3 12.58 -4.57 7.64
CA ASP A 3 12.91 -3.37 8.42
C ASP A 3 13.39 -2.19 7.55
N ILE A 4 14.18 -2.49 6.52
CA ILE A 4 14.67 -1.49 5.58
C ILE A 4 13.50 -0.92 4.77
N THR A 5 12.59 -1.80 4.31
CA THR A 5 11.39 -1.39 3.58
C THR A 5 10.48 -0.52 4.45
N ALA A 6 10.19 -0.93 5.68
CA ALA A 6 9.36 -0.18 6.61
C ALA A 6 9.96 1.19 6.93
N LYS A 7 11.27 1.24 7.20
CA LYS A 7 11.99 2.49 7.44
C LYS A 7 11.87 3.45 6.26
N LYS A 8 12.18 2.99 5.04
CA LYS A 8 12.13 3.85 3.84
C LYS A 8 10.71 4.29 3.49
N LEU A 9 9.72 3.41 3.62
CA LEU A 9 8.32 3.79 3.41
C LEU A 9 7.85 4.82 4.43
N GLY A 10 8.25 4.68 5.70
CA GLY A 10 7.99 5.67 6.75
C GLY A 10 8.64 7.01 6.43
N GLU A 11 9.93 7.03 6.07
CA GLU A 11 10.66 8.24 5.68
C GLU A 11 9.99 8.96 4.49
N ILE A 12 9.59 8.21 3.46
CA ILE A 12 8.89 8.75 2.29
C ILE A 12 7.56 9.39 2.71
N ARG A 13 6.73 8.65 3.48
CA ARG A 13 5.44 9.14 3.99
C ARG A 13 5.60 10.42 4.81
N ASP A 14 6.56 10.45 5.71
CA ASP A 14 6.74 11.57 6.65
C ASP A 14 7.34 12.81 5.96
N THR A 15 8.12 12.61 4.89
CA THR A 15 8.76 13.71 4.15
C THR A 15 7.88 14.25 3.01
N HIS A 16 7.14 13.39 2.30
CA HIS A 16 6.41 13.74 1.08
C HIS A 16 4.88 13.59 1.21
N GLY A 17 4.38 13.16 2.37
CA GLY A 17 2.98 12.87 2.61
C GLY A 17 2.59 11.43 2.26
N SER A 18 1.47 10.94 2.81
CA SER A 18 0.99 9.57 2.57
C SER A 18 0.60 9.30 1.11
N ASP A 19 0.10 10.32 0.41
CA ASP A 19 -0.31 10.22 -1.00
C ASP A 19 0.88 10.04 -1.97
N SER A 20 2.12 10.16 -1.52
CA SER A 20 3.30 9.81 -2.33
C SER A 20 3.53 8.30 -2.45
N ILE A 21 2.75 7.47 -1.77
CA ILE A 21 2.87 6.00 -1.76
C ILE A 21 1.64 5.40 -2.44
N GLY A 22 1.87 4.42 -3.30
CA GLY A 22 0.82 3.64 -3.98
C GLY A 22 0.99 2.15 -3.80
N VAL A 23 -0.13 1.40 -3.79
CA VAL A 23 -0.13 -0.07 -3.68
C VAL A 23 -0.87 -0.69 -4.86
N LEU A 24 -0.29 -1.74 -5.45
CA LEU A 24 -0.93 -2.51 -6.52
C LEU A 24 -1.29 -3.90 -6.01
N THR A 25 -2.54 -4.28 -6.23
CA THR A 25 -3.11 -5.57 -5.82
C THR A 25 -3.39 -6.47 -7.02
N SER A 26 -3.48 -7.78 -6.76
CA SER A 26 -3.48 -8.81 -7.81
C SER A 26 -4.78 -9.61 -7.81
N ALA A 27 -5.28 -9.91 -9.00
CA ALA A 27 -6.40 -10.81 -9.24
C ALA A 27 -6.03 -12.28 -9.01
N LYS A 28 -4.72 -12.55 -8.86
CA LYS A 28 -4.21 -13.88 -8.51
C LYS A 28 -4.13 -14.10 -7.00
N CYS A 29 -4.32 -13.06 -6.19
CA CYS A 29 -4.41 -13.15 -4.74
C CYS A 29 -5.85 -13.42 -4.31
N THR A 30 -6.01 -13.91 -3.09
CA THR A 30 -7.30 -14.12 -2.45
C THR A 30 -7.98 -12.79 -2.12
N ASN A 31 -9.29 -12.83 -1.86
CA ASN A 31 -10.06 -11.65 -1.46
C ASN A 31 -9.58 -11.10 -0.11
N GLU A 32 -9.18 -11.99 0.79
CA GLU A 32 -8.65 -11.68 2.11
C GLU A 32 -7.30 -10.93 2.03
N GLU A 33 -6.41 -11.37 1.14
CA GLU A 33 -5.14 -10.66 0.88
C GLU A 33 -5.40 -9.28 0.29
N ASN A 34 -6.31 -9.17 -0.68
CA ASN A 34 -6.70 -7.88 -1.25
C ASN A 34 -7.34 -6.96 -0.19
N TYR A 35 -8.15 -7.52 0.72
CA TYR A 35 -8.70 -6.79 1.86
C TYR A 35 -7.58 -6.28 2.80
N LEU A 36 -6.60 -7.12 3.13
CA LEU A 36 -5.45 -6.73 3.96
C LEU A 36 -4.65 -5.61 3.30
N MET A 37 -4.42 -5.66 1.99
CA MET A 37 -3.72 -4.59 1.27
C MET A 37 -4.54 -3.29 1.30
N ASN A 38 -5.85 -3.36 1.09
CA ASN A 38 -6.73 -2.20 1.23
C ASN A 38 -6.70 -1.60 2.64
N LYS A 39 -6.69 -2.44 3.67
CA LYS A 39 -6.58 -2.01 5.06
C LYS A 39 -5.23 -1.37 5.34
N PHE A 40 -4.14 -1.99 4.89
CA PHE A 40 -2.78 -1.47 5.05
C PHE A 40 -2.65 -0.08 4.39
N THR A 41 -3.03 0.07 3.13
CA THR A 41 -2.90 1.34 2.42
C THR A 41 -3.73 2.46 3.07
N ARG A 42 -4.99 2.17 3.41
CA ARG A 42 -5.90 3.19 3.96
C ARG A 42 -5.66 3.52 5.43
N GLN A 43 -5.41 2.51 6.26
CA GLN A 43 -5.33 2.71 7.71
C GLN A 43 -3.91 2.84 8.24
N VAL A 44 -2.92 2.19 7.59
CA VAL A 44 -1.52 2.21 8.07
C VAL A 44 -0.69 3.23 7.30
N VAL A 45 -0.80 3.24 5.96
CA VAL A 45 -0.11 4.25 5.14
C VAL A 45 -0.84 5.59 5.18
N GLY A 46 -2.18 5.56 5.18
CA GLY A 46 -3.01 6.76 5.27
C GLY A 46 -3.32 7.40 3.92
N THR A 47 -3.41 6.61 2.85
CA THR A 47 -3.76 7.07 1.50
C THR A 47 -4.80 6.17 0.86
N ASN A 48 -5.52 6.70 -0.14
CA ASN A 48 -6.43 5.92 -0.98
C ASN A 48 -5.79 5.45 -2.30
N ASN A 49 -4.49 5.69 -2.48
CA ASN A 49 -3.75 5.30 -3.68
C ASN A 49 -3.49 3.79 -3.71
N ILE A 50 -4.52 3.04 -4.06
CA ILE A 50 -4.47 1.60 -4.26
C ILE A 50 -5.20 1.22 -5.55
N ASP A 51 -4.61 0.32 -6.32
CA ASP A 51 -5.22 -0.17 -7.55
C ASP A 51 -5.18 -1.70 -7.65
N HIS A 52 -5.98 -2.26 -8.55
CA HIS A 52 -6.13 -3.70 -8.76
C HIS A 52 -6.00 -4.02 -10.25
N CYS A 53 -5.28 -5.08 -10.59
CA CYS A 53 -4.98 -5.41 -11.99
C CYS A 53 -6.21 -5.66 -12.89
N ALA A 54 -7.39 -5.96 -12.34
CA ALA A 54 -8.64 -6.07 -13.11
C ALA A 54 -9.29 -4.69 -13.44
N ARG A 55 -8.65 -3.59 -13.06
CA ARG A 55 -9.08 -2.21 -13.35
C ARG A 55 -8.30 -1.55 -14.51
N LEU A 56 -7.39 -2.31 -15.14
CA LEU A 56 -6.75 -2.03 -16.42
C LEU A 56 -7.57 -2.65 -17.56
#